data_AF-A0A3D4RSN1-F1
#
_entry.id   AF-A0A3D4RSN1-F1
#
_cell.length_a   1.000
_cell.length_b   1.000
_cell.length_c   1.000
_cell.angle_alpha   90.00
_cell.angle_beta   90.00
_cell.angle_gamma   90.00
#
_symmetry.space_group_name_H-M   'P 1'
#
loop_
_entity.id
_entity.type
_entity.pdbx_description
1 polymer ?
#
loop_
_entity_poly.entity_id
_entity_poly.type
_entity_poly.pdbx_seq_one_letter_code
_entity_poly.pdbx_strand_id
1 'polypeptide(L)'
;MSILTRSLIAKSGYDCGFEYVTAETNSGLILASAGHPTALEVDLVGRFFGIRVVKGNPSLVGELRSHFPAEHARFSCDNIEQLRALLRRAAELAQSLPNQAQSDFETALAVELDKLPVAIKGTEVERLVRQRVGQQTFRSAMLDYWGGACAVTGIALPEVLRAS
;
A
#
# COMPACT_ATOMS: atom_id res chain seq x y z
N MET A 1 -10.80 -11.04 23.52
CA MET A 1 -11.34 -11.56 22.24
C MET A 1 -11.23 -13.08 22.23
N SER A 2 -12.21 -13.82 21.68
CA SER A 2 -12.18 -15.29 21.67
C SER A 2 -11.22 -15.85 20.59
N ILE A 3 -10.76 -17.10 20.75
CA ILE A 3 -9.90 -17.79 19.77
C ILE A 3 -10.62 -17.91 18.41
N LEU A 4 -11.91 -18.26 18.41
CA LEU A 4 -12.70 -18.38 17.19
C LEU A 4 -12.78 -17.06 16.42
N THR A 5 -12.99 -15.95 17.13
CA THR A 5 -13.01 -14.61 16.53
C THR A 5 -11.65 -14.29 15.89
N ARG A 6 -10.54 -14.62 16.55
CA ARG A 6 -9.19 -14.41 16.01
C ARG A 6 -8.98 -15.20 14.72
N SER A 7 -9.31 -16.49 14.71
CA SER A 7 -9.20 -17.32 13.51
C SER A 7 -10.08 -16.82 12.37
N LEU A 8 -11.28 -16.30 12.69
CA LEU A 8 -12.20 -15.73 11.71
C LEU A 8 -11.69 -14.42 11.09
N ILE A 9 -11.08 -13.54 11.90
CA ILE A 9 -10.42 -12.32 11.42
C ILE A 9 -9.20 -12.68 10.55
N ALA A 10 -8.33 -13.57 11.03
CA ALA A 10 -7.14 -13.99 10.30
C ALA A 10 -7.50 -14.61 8.94
N LYS A 11 -8.49 -15.52 8.92
CA LYS A 11 -9.01 -16.10 7.67
C LYS A 11 -9.60 -15.04 6.73
N SER A 12 -10.32 -14.07 7.28
CA SER A 12 -10.91 -12.99 6.47
C SER A 12 -9.86 -12.06 5.89
N GLY A 13 -8.78 -11.80 6.61
CA GLY A 13 -7.59 -11.13 6.09
C GLY A 13 -6.99 -11.90 4.92
N TYR A 14 -6.69 -13.18 5.14
CA TYR A 14 -6.08 -14.05 4.14
C TYR A 14 -6.89 -14.08 2.84
N ASP A 15 -8.21 -14.30 2.94
CA ASP A 15 -9.11 -14.36 1.78
C ASP A 15 -9.28 -13.02 1.04
N CYS A 16 -8.85 -11.90 1.64
CA CYS A 16 -9.04 -10.55 1.11
C CYS A 16 -7.73 -9.83 0.78
N GLY A 17 -6.61 -10.55 0.65
CA GLY A 17 -5.32 -10.01 0.22
C GLY A 17 -4.38 -9.58 1.34
N PHE A 18 -4.64 -10.00 2.58
CA PHE A 18 -3.71 -9.83 3.72
C PHE A 18 -3.25 -11.21 4.19
N GLU A 19 -2.18 -11.74 3.58
CA GLU A 19 -1.80 -13.15 3.68
C GLU A 19 -1.20 -13.54 5.04
N TYR A 20 -0.76 -12.60 5.86
CA TYR A 20 -0.13 -12.93 7.14
C TYR A 20 -0.46 -11.95 8.26
N VAL A 21 -0.36 -12.46 9.49
CA VAL A 21 -0.51 -11.70 10.73
C VAL A 21 0.87 -11.31 11.23
N THR A 22 1.15 -10.01 11.31
CA THR A 22 2.47 -9.49 11.74
C THR A 22 2.59 -9.46 13.26
N ALA A 23 1.51 -9.16 13.96
CA ALA A 23 1.48 -9.13 15.42
C ALA A 23 0.06 -9.40 15.92
N GLU A 24 -0.01 -10.00 17.11
CA GLU A 24 -1.25 -10.07 17.89
C GLU A 24 -1.21 -8.98 18.95
N THR A 25 -2.21 -8.10 18.96
CA THR A 25 -2.38 -7.14 20.05
C THR A 25 -3.30 -7.72 21.12
N ASN A 26 -3.32 -7.07 22.30
CA ASN A 26 -4.18 -7.49 23.43
C ASN A 26 -5.67 -7.54 23.04
N SER A 27 -6.08 -6.72 22.07
CA SER A 27 -7.47 -6.60 21.60
C SER A 27 -7.69 -7.08 20.17
N GLY A 28 -6.65 -7.27 19.34
CA GLY A 28 -6.78 -7.44 17.90
C GLY A 28 -5.68 -8.24 17.23
N LEU A 29 -5.66 -8.17 15.90
CA LEU A 29 -4.66 -8.75 15.00
C LEU A 29 -4.18 -7.67 14.03
N ILE A 30 -2.88 -7.63 13.75
CA ILE A 30 -2.32 -6.80 12.67
C ILE A 30 -2.16 -7.67 11.44
N LEU A 31 -3.00 -7.41 10.44
CA LEU A 31 -3.00 -8.04 9.13
C LEU A 31 -2.06 -7.28 8.19
N ALA A 32 -1.24 -7.99 7.43
CA ALA A 32 -0.34 -7.42 6.43
C ALA A 32 -0.34 -8.27 5.16
N SER A 33 0.21 -7.71 4.08
CA SER A 33 0.30 -8.37 2.79
C SER A 33 1.74 -8.42 2.28
N ALA A 34 2.04 -9.47 1.51
CA ALA A 34 3.26 -9.53 0.72
C ALA A 34 3.12 -8.77 -0.62
N GLY A 35 1.89 -8.57 -1.09
CA GLY A 35 1.57 -7.91 -2.36
C GLY A 35 1.43 -6.39 -2.27
N HIS A 36 1.33 -5.82 -1.07
CA HIS A 36 1.28 -4.37 -0.88
C HIS A 36 1.75 -3.95 0.52
N PRO A 37 2.30 -2.73 0.71
CA PRO A 37 2.90 -2.31 1.99
C PRO A 37 1.90 -1.97 3.10
N THR A 38 0.60 -2.06 2.83
CA THR A 38 -0.47 -1.76 3.78
C THR A 38 -0.60 -2.82 4.87
N ALA A 39 -0.65 -2.37 6.12
CA ALA A 39 -0.98 -3.17 7.29
C ALA A 39 -2.16 -2.55 8.03
N LEU A 40 -3.12 -3.40 8.41
CA LEU A 40 -4.35 -3.03 9.11
C LEU A 40 -4.40 -3.71 10.47
N GLU A 41 -4.70 -2.96 11.51
CA GLU A 41 -5.11 -3.55 12.78
C GLU A 41 -6.62 -3.78 12.75
N VAL A 42 -7.03 -5.00 13.08
CA VAL A 42 -8.44 -5.39 13.23
C VAL A 42 -8.66 -5.88 14.64
N ASP A 43 -9.58 -5.27 15.36
CA ASP A 43 -9.98 -5.66 16.70
C ASP A 43 -11.50 -5.81 16.83
N LEU A 44 -11.95 -6.43 17.91
CA LEU A 44 -13.37 -6.58 18.21
C LEU A 44 -13.72 -5.80 19.48
N VAL A 45 -14.50 -4.74 19.33
CA VAL A 45 -14.99 -3.91 20.44
C VAL A 45 -16.49 -4.16 20.61
N GLY A 46 -16.86 -4.90 21.66
CA GLY A 46 -18.24 -5.34 21.84
C GLY A 46 -18.67 -6.31 20.74
N ARG A 47 -19.53 -5.85 19.83
CA ARG A 47 -20.03 -6.62 18.66
C ARG A 47 -19.50 -6.12 17.32
N PHE A 48 -18.74 -5.03 17.32
CA PHE A 48 -18.27 -4.36 16.12
C PHE A 48 -16.80 -4.67 15.88
N PHE A 49 -16.44 -4.88 14.61
CA PHE A 49 -15.05 -4.95 14.18
C PHE A 49 -14.53 -3.54 13.98
N GLY A 50 -13.48 -3.18 14.72
CA GLY A 50 -12.73 -1.96 14.50
C GLY A 50 -11.59 -2.23 13.53
N ILE A 51 -11.42 -1.36 12.54
CA ILE A 51 -10.28 -1.42 11.60
C ILE A 51 -9.53 -0.10 11.62
N ARG A 52 -8.20 -0.18 11.72
CA ARG A 52 -7.30 0.98 11.66
C ARG A 52 -6.12 0.69 10.74
N VAL A 53 -5.81 1.64 9.86
CA VAL A 53 -4.59 1.56 9.03
C VAL A 53 -3.39 1.85 9.92
N VAL A 54 -2.48 0.88 10.08
CA VAL A 54 -1.26 1.01 10.89
C VAL A 54 -0.08 1.45 10.03
N LYS A 55 -0.01 0.93 8.81
CA LYS A 55 1.02 1.23 7.82
C LYS A 55 0.37 1.24 6.44
N GLY A 56 0.79 2.14 5.56
CA GLY A 56 0.28 2.22 4.20
C GLY A 56 0.25 3.65 3.69
N ASN A 57 -0.28 3.82 2.49
CA ASN A 57 -0.39 5.13 1.86
C ASN A 57 -1.36 6.04 2.66
N PRO A 58 -1.00 7.29 2.98
CA PRO A 58 -1.88 8.23 3.70
C PRO A 58 -3.24 8.47 3.02
N SER A 59 -3.29 8.43 1.69
CA SER A 59 -4.51 8.61 0.91
C SER A 59 -5.50 7.45 1.06
N LEU A 60 -5.03 6.26 1.47
CA LEU A 60 -5.87 5.07 1.63
C LEU A 60 -7.04 5.30 2.59
N VAL A 61 -6.78 5.96 3.72
CA VAL A 61 -7.83 6.27 4.71
C VAL A 61 -8.87 7.20 4.11
N GLY A 62 -8.44 8.18 3.31
CA GLY A 62 -9.34 9.12 2.62
C GLY A 62 -10.24 8.40 1.62
N GLU A 63 -9.67 7.53 0.78
CA GLU A 63 -10.44 6.75 -0.19
C GLU A 63 -11.41 5.79 0.49
N LEU A 64 -10.99 5.08 1.54
CA LEU A 64 -11.88 4.17 2.26
C LEU A 64 -13.06 4.89 2.93
N ARG A 65 -12.86 6.12 3.44
CA ARG A 65 -13.93 6.93 4.06
C ARG A 65 -15.06 7.28 3.11
N SER A 66 -14.82 7.30 1.80
CA SER A 66 -15.87 7.58 0.82
C SER A 66 -16.90 6.44 0.70
N HIS A 67 -16.54 5.21 1.09
CA HIS A 67 -17.38 4.02 0.97
C HIS A 67 -17.70 3.35 2.31
N PHE A 68 -16.96 3.66 3.38
CA PHE A 68 -17.13 3.05 4.69
C PHE A 68 -17.21 4.11 5.80
N PRO A 69 -18.12 3.97 6.77
CA PRO A 69 -18.22 4.89 7.90
C PRO A 69 -16.95 4.80 8.75
N ALA A 70 -16.38 5.96 9.07
CA ALA A 70 -15.19 6.04 9.90
C ALA A 70 -15.28 7.21 10.88
N GLU A 71 -14.82 6.98 12.11
CA GLU A 71 -14.64 8.00 13.13
C GLU A 71 -13.15 8.05 13.51
N HIS A 72 -12.55 9.24 13.54
CA HIS A 72 -11.14 9.41 13.94
C HIS A 72 -10.15 8.46 13.21
N ALA A 73 -10.36 8.22 11.90
CA ALA A 73 -9.55 7.29 11.08
C ALA A 73 -9.65 5.81 11.47
N ARG A 74 -10.71 5.45 12.20
CA ARG A 74 -11.07 4.08 12.52
C ARG A 74 -12.40 3.73 11.87
N PHE A 75 -12.43 2.61 11.15
CA PHE A 75 -13.63 2.10 10.52
C PHE A 75 -14.34 1.12 11.46
N SER A 76 -15.66 1.09 11.39
CA SER A 76 -16.49 0.15 12.17
C SER A 76 -17.28 -0.73 11.21
N CYS A 77 -17.30 -2.04 11.47
CA CYS A 77 -18.11 -3.00 10.74
C CYS A 77 -18.95 -3.83 11.72
N ASP A 78 -20.23 -4.00 11.41
CA ASP A 78 -21.20 -4.66 12.28
C ASP A 78 -21.15 -6.19 12.17
N ASN A 79 -20.62 -6.69 11.05
CA ASN A 79 -20.57 -8.11 10.74
C ASN A 79 -19.33 -8.47 9.91
N ILE A 80 -19.14 -9.77 9.73
CA ILE A 80 -17.98 -10.31 9.03
C ILE A 80 -17.98 -10.01 7.52
N GLU A 81 -19.16 -9.84 6.91
CA GLU A 81 -19.28 -9.54 5.48
C GLU A 81 -18.82 -8.12 5.18
N GLN A 82 -19.24 -7.15 6.02
CA GLN A 82 -18.75 -5.78 5.96
C GLN A 82 -17.24 -5.69 6.22
N LEU A 83 -16.72 -6.46 7.19
CA LEU A 83 -15.28 -6.54 7.42
C LEU A 83 -14.55 -7.04 6.16
N ARG A 84 -15.01 -8.14 5.55
CA ARG A 84 -14.41 -8.68 4.31
C ARG A 84 -14.50 -7.70 3.14
N ALA A 85 -15.62 -6.99 2.99
CA ALA A 85 -15.80 -5.98 1.96
C ALA A 85 -14.79 -4.83 2.14
N LEU A 86 -14.60 -4.35 3.37
CA LEU A 86 -13.61 -3.32 3.69
C LEU A 86 -12.19 -3.82 3.45
N LEU A 87 -11.83 -5.02 3.91
CA LEU A 87 -10.50 -5.60 3.71
C LEU A 87 -10.18 -5.75 2.22
N ARG A 88 -11.12 -6.30 1.44
CA ARG A 88 -10.94 -6.45 0.00
C ARG A 88 -10.74 -5.09 -0.68
N ARG A 89 -11.58 -4.11 -0.35
CA ARG A 89 -11.45 -2.76 -0.91
C ARG A 89 -10.14 -2.09 -0.50
N ALA A 90 -9.70 -2.30 0.73
CA ALA A 90 -8.42 -1.79 1.22
C ALA A 90 -7.24 -2.43 0.48
N ALA A 91 -7.28 -3.73 0.19
CA ALA A 91 -6.26 -4.40 -0.60
C ALA A 91 -6.25 -3.93 -2.06
N GLU A 92 -7.42 -3.84 -2.70
CA GLU A 92 -7.57 -3.28 -4.05
C GLU A 92 -6.99 -1.87 -4.14
N LEU A 93 -7.37 -0.99 -3.20
CA LEU A 93 -6.84 0.37 -3.13
C LEU A 93 -5.35 0.37 -2.79
N ALA A 94 -4.86 -0.49 -1.90
CA ALA A 94 -3.44 -0.56 -1.57
C ALA A 94 -2.59 -0.98 -2.78
N GLN A 95 -3.13 -1.83 -3.66
CA GLN A 95 -2.49 -2.23 -4.91
C GLN A 95 -2.65 -1.16 -6.01
N SER A 96 -3.81 -0.49 -6.06
CA SER A 96 -4.14 0.45 -7.13
C SER A 96 -3.77 1.90 -6.82
N LEU A 97 -3.49 2.25 -5.56
CA LEU A 97 -3.18 3.61 -5.15
C LEU A 97 -1.84 4.00 -5.78
N PRO A 98 -1.86 4.82 -6.85
CA PRO A 98 -0.73 5.00 -7.76
C PRO A 98 0.35 5.93 -7.20
N ASN A 99 0.16 6.43 -5.98
CA ASN A 99 1.04 7.46 -5.43
C ASN A 99 2.30 6.86 -4.80
N GLN A 100 2.44 5.54 -4.68
CA GLN A 100 3.71 4.98 -4.17
C GLN A 100 4.86 5.35 -5.12
N ALA A 101 4.69 5.15 -6.42
CA ALA A 101 5.67 5.56 -7.43
C ALA A 101 5.95 7.07 -7.38
N GLN A 102 4.93 7.90 -7.12
CA GLN A 102 5.09 9.34 -6.96
C GLN A 102 5.85 9.70 -5.67
N SER A 103 5.51 9.11 -4.53
CA SER A 103 6.18 9.34 -3.25
C SER A 103 7.62 8.85 -3.27
N ASP A 104 7.89 7.72 -3.93
CA ASP A 104 9.25 7.19 -4.14
C ASP A 104 10.05 8.14 -5.02
N PHE A 105 9.42 8.70 -6.06
CA PHE A 105 10.04 9.71 -6.92
C PHE A 105 10.37 10.98 -6.13
N GLU A 106 9.42 11.53 -5.36
CA GLU A 106 9.63 12.73 -4.54
C GLU A 106 10.75 12.51 -3.51
N THR A 107 10.77 11.34 -2.85
CA THR A 107 11.80 10.98 -1.87
C THR A 107 13.17 10.82 -2.52
N ALA A 108 13.28 10.05 -3.60
CA ALA A 108 14.52 9.85 -4.33
C ALA A 108 15.04 11.15 -4.95
N LEU A 109 14.13 12.00 -5.44
CA LEU A 109 14.46 13.30 -5.99
C LEU A 109 15.02 14.21 -4.90
N ALA A 110 14.38 14.31 -3.73
CA ALA A 110 14.87 15.12 -2.63
C ALA A 110 16.31 14.72 -2.24
N VAL A 111 16.58 13.41 -2.14
CA VAL A 111 17.93 12.88 -1.84
C VAL A 111 18.96 13.28 -2.90
N GLU A 112 18.61 13.24 -4.19
CA GLU A 112 19.53 13.65 -5.26
C GLU A 112 19.71 15.18 -5.35
N LEU A 113 18.67 15.96 -5.09
CA LEU A 113 18.73 17.42 -5.11
C LEU A 113 19.55 17.99 -3.93
N ASP A 114 19.55 17.33 -2.78
CA ASP A 114 20.38 17.72 -1.63
C ASP A 114 21.88 17.55 -1.89
N LYS A 115 22.27 16.69 -2.85
CA LYS A 115 23.67 16.53 -3.28
C LYS A 115 24.15 17.67 -4.19
N LEU A 116 23.24 18.47 -4.75
CA LEU A 116 23.59 19.55 -5.67
C LEU A 116 24.02 20.81 -4.90
N PRO A 117 25.14 21.46 -5.29
CA PRO A 117 25.48 22.79 -4.80
C PRO A 117 24.37 23.80 -5.04
N VAL A 118 24.18 24.72 -4.08
CA VAL A 118 23.16 25.79 -4.18
C VAL A 118 23.29 26.60 -5.47
N ALA A 119 24.52 26.81 -5.95
CA ALA A 119 24.82 27.56 -7.16
C ALA A 119 24.24 26.97 -8.46
N ILE A 120 23.86 25.69 -8.48
CA ILE A 120 23.33 25.01 -9.68
C ILE A 120 21.86 24.57 -9.53
N LYS A 121 21.19 24.94 -8.44
CA LYS A 121 19.73 24.74 -8.30
C LYS A 121 18.98 25.59 -9.35
N GLY A 122 17.91 25.03 -9.92
CA GLY A 122 17.11 25.68 -10.97
C GLY A 122 17.76 25.72 -12.36
N THR A 123 18.88 25.00 -12.57
CA THR A 123 19.58 24.94 -13.87
C THR A 123 19.20 23.68 -14.67
N GLU A 124 19.68 23.58 -15.92
CA GLU A 124 19.54 22.37 -16.73
C GLU A 124 20.08 21.11 -16.05
N VAL A 125 21.06 21.25 -15.15
CA VAL A 125 21.57 20.11 -14.36
C VAL A 125 20.47 19.53 -13.47
N GLU A 126 19.69 20.38 -12.80
CA GLU A 126 18.55 19.94 -12.00
C GLU A 126 17.49 19.25 -12.88
N ARG A 127 17.22 19.79 -14.07
CA ARG A 127 16.25 19.19 -15.02
C ARG A 127 16.66 17.77 -15.43
N LEU A 128 17.95 17.56 -15.73
CA LEU A 128 18.48 16.25 -16.08
C LEU A 128 18.39 15.27 -14.90
N VAL A 129 18.66 15.73 -13.67
CA VAL A 129 18.51 14.90 -12.46
C VAL A 129 17.05 14.48 -12.28
N ARG A 130 16.10 15.42 -12.36
CA ARG A 130 14.66 15.12 -12.27
C ARG A 130 14.22 14.10 -13.32
N GLN A 131 14.65 14.27 -14.56
CA GLN A 131 14.34 13.34 -15.64
C GLN A 131 14.90 11.94 -15.37
N ARG A 132 16.17 11.82 -14.97
CA ARG A 132 16.81 10.54 -14.66
C ARG A 132 16.10 9.81 -13.52
N VAL A 133 15.85 10.51 -12.40
CA VAL A 133 15.16 9.93 -11.24
C VAL A 133 13.74 9.50 -11.63
N GLY A 134 13.01 10.35 -12.35
CA GLY A 134 11.66 10.03 -12.82
C GLY A 134 11.61 8.77 -13.69
N GLN A 135 12.53 8.62 -14.65
CA GLN A 135 12.60 7.43 -15.49
C GLN A 135 12.95 6.16 -14.70
N GLN A 136 13.88 6.25 -13.75
CA GLN A 136 14.26 5.11 -12.91
C GLN A 136 13.11 4.65 -12.01
N THR A 137 12.46 5.59 -11.31
CA THR A 137 11.33 5.28 -10.44
C THR A 137 10.15 4.73 -11.24
N PHE A 138 9.81 5.34 -12.38
CA PHE A 138 8.74 4.84 -13.25
C PHE A 138 9.02 3.42 -13.75
N ARG A 139 10.26 3.15 -14.17
CA ARG A 139 10.65 1.81 -14.61
C ARG A 139 10.50 0.78 -13.48
N SER A 140 10.94 1.09 -12.26
CA SER A 140 10.81 0.19 -11.11
C SER A 140 9.34 -0.10 -10.84
N ALA A 141 8.51 0.95 -10.76
CA ALA A 141 7.08 0.81 -10.52
C ALA A 141 6.38 -0.06 -11.59
N MET A 142 6.77 0.06 -12.86
CA MET A 142 6.25 -0.79 -13.93
C MET A 142 6.68 -2.25 -13.79
N LEU A 143 7.93 -2.52 -13.41
CA LEU A 143 8.39 -3.89 -13.15
C LEU A 143 7.64 -4.50 -11.97
N ASP A 144 7.46 -3.76 -10.90
CA ASP A 144 6.72 -4.22 -9.72
C ASP A 144 5.24 -4.50 -10.07
N TYR A 145 4.60 -3.58 -10.79
CA TYR A 145 3.20 -3.70 -11.21
C TYR A 145 2.94 -4.95 -12.06
N TRP A 146 3.85 -5.27 -12.98
CA TRP A 146 3.71 -6.44 -13.86
C TRP A 146 4.38 -7.71 -13.31
N GLY A 147 4.84 -7.71 -12.06
CA GLY A 147 5.48 -8.86 -11.44
C GLY A 147 6.80 -9.28 -12.12
N GLY A 148 7.53 -8.32 -12.69
CA GLY A 148 8.81 -8.52 -13.34
C GLY A 148 8.75 -9.18 -14.72
N ALA A 149 7.56 -9.29 -15.33
CA ALA A 149 7.36 -9.95 -16.61
C ALA A 149 6.61 -9.08 -17.63
N CYS A 150 6.77 -9.39 -18.92
CA CYS A 150 5.98 -8.78 -19.97
C CYS A 150 4.51 -9.21 -19.85
N ALA A 151 3.59 -8.24 -19.78
CA ALA A 151 2.15 -8.46 -19.68
C ALA A 151 1.56 -9.32 -20.82
N VAL A 152 2.21 -9.34 -22.00
CA VAL A 152 1.71 -10.05 -23.19
C VAL A 152 2.42 -11.39 -23.39
N THR A 153 3.75 -11.40 -23.32
CA THR A 153 4.56 -12.58 -23.67
C THR A 153 5.00 -13.41 -22.46
N GLY A 154 4.87 -12.87 -21.24
CA GLY A 154 5.34 -13.53 -20.02
C GLY A 154 6.88 -13.56 -19.86
N ILE A 155 7.64 -12.95 -20.78
CA ILE A 155 9.11 -12.89 -20.67
C ILE A 155 9.49 -12.15 -19.39
N ALA A 156 10.25 -12.80 -18.52
CA ALA A 156 10.70 -12.27 -17.22
C ALA A 156 12.20 -11.97 -17.20
N LEU A 157 12.69 -11.26 -18.22
CA LEU A 157 14.08 -10.86 -18.35
C LEU A 157 14.18 -9.32 -18.33
N PRO A 158 14.44 -8.69 -17.16
CA PRO A 158 14.32 -7.24 -16.99
C PRO A 158 15.10 -6.42 -18.02
N GLU A 159 16.27 -6.90 -18.47
CA GLU A 159 17.17 -6.22 -19.41
C GLU A 159 16.53 -5.97 -20.78
N VAL A 160 15.55 -6.80 -21.19
CA VAL A 160 14.81 -6.64 -22.45
C VAL A 160 13.42 -6.05 -22.26
N LEU A 161 12.97 -5.87 -21.00
CA LEU A 161 11.68 -5.26 -20.71
C LEU A 161 11.76 -3.73 -20.85
N ARG A 162 10.76 -3.15 -21.49
CA ARG A 162 10.59 -1.71 -21.61
C ARG A 162 9.42 -1.26 -20.73
N ALA A 163 9.66 -0.24 -19.89
CA ALA A 163 8.59 0.48 -19.21
C ALA A 163 7.98 1.45 -20.22
N SER A 164 6.81 1.11 -20.75
CA SER A 164 6.06 1.88 -21.76
C SER A 164 4.86 2.58 -21.16
#